data_AF-A0A2S0LJ72-F1
#
_entry.id   AF-A0A2S0LJ72-F1
#
_cell.length_a   1.000
_cell.length_b   1.000
_cell.length_c   1.000
_cell.angle_alpha   90.00
_cell.angle_beta   90.00
_cell.angle_gamma   90.00
#
_symmetry.space_group_name_H-M   'P 1'
#
loop_
_entity.id
_entity.type
_entity.pdbx_description
1 polymer ?
#
loop_
_entity_poly.entity_id
_entity_poly.type
_entity_poly.pdbx_seq_one_letter_code
_entity_poly.pdbx_strand_id
1 'polypeptide(L)'
;MTDTQLTPEQYELFKNAEKRLKQKRLLYLHFFVFVLGSIFFVVANKVLDYGATYNWYLWAILLWLFIWLWHAMNVFILHRFLGKEWQEKQREQLIAAQQKKLIKMEAAVEKELATQKEQAKRELAAEQAEKDNEQTNTSSTNF
;
A
#
# COMPACT_ATOMS: atom_id res chain seq x y z
N MET A 1 16.72 18.34 19.89
CA MET A 1 16.90 17.12 19.06
C MET A 1 15.51 16.65 18.71
N THR A 2 15.07 16.86 17.47
CA THR A 2 13.74 16.46 17.00
C THR A 2 13.83 15.05 16.46
N ASP A 3 13.42 14.07 17.27
CA ASP A 3 13.27 12.70 16.81
C ASP A 3 12.29 12.70 15.63
N THR A 4 12.81 12.34 14.46
CA THR A 4 12.05 12.23 13.21
C THR A 4 11.18 10.97 13.32
N GLN A 5 10.11 11.06 14.09
CA GLN A 5 9.03 10.09 14.06
C GLN A 5 8.32 10.28 12.72
N LEU A 6 8.78 9.56 11.70
CA LEU A 6 8.07 9.46 10.43
C LEU A 6 6.64 9.04 10.73
N THR A 7 5.68 9.96 10.53
CA THR A 7 4.28 9.61 10.63
C THR A 7 4.00 8.49 9.61
N PRO A 8 3.09 7.54 9.92
CA PRO A 8 2.82 6.40 9.05
C PRO A 8 2.49 6.82 7.60
N GLU A 9 1.90 8.00 7.41
CA GLU A 9 1.68 8.65 6.11
C GLU A 9 2.97 8.99 5.36
N GLN A 10 3.97 9.56 6.03
CA GLN A 10 5.25 9.91 5.41
C GLN A 10 6.06 8.67 5.02
N TYR A 11 5.95 7.61 5.81
CA TYR A 11 6.56 6.32 5.49
C TYR A 11 5.95 5.69 4.22
N GLU A 12 4.63 5.80 4.03
CA GLU A 12 3.96 5.33 2.82
C GLU A 12 4.32 6.15 1.57
N LEU A 13 4.44 7.48 1.71
CA LEU A 13 4.89 8.35 0.62
C LEU A 13 6.33 8.01 0.19
N PHE A 14 7.22 7.77 1.16
CA PHE A 14 8.60 7.38 0.90
C PHE A 14 8.69 6.01 0.20
N LYS A 15 7.91 5.04 0.68
CA LYS A 15 7.84 3.69 0.10
C LYS A 15 7.27 3.69 -1.32
N ASN A 16 6.32 4.57 -1.62
CA ASN A 16 5.79 4.77 -2.97
C ASN A 16 6.82 5.41 -3.91
N ALA A 17 7.58 6.40 -3.43
CA ALA A 17 8.66 7.02 -4.20
C ALA A 17 9.77 6.01 -4.54
N GLU A 18 10.14 5.17 -3.58
CA GLU A 18 11.18 4.15 -3.75
C GLU A 18 10.79 3.06 -4.76
N LYS A 19 9.51 2.63 -4.75
CA LYS A 19 8.97 1.68 -5.73
C LYS A 19 9.10 2.20 -7.16
N ARG A 20 8.82 3.50 -7.39
CA ARG A 20 8.97 4.12 -8.72
C ARG A 20 10.43 4.16 -9.20
N LEU A 21 11.38 4.29 -8.27
CA LEU A 21 12.81 4.23 -8.60
C LEU A 21 13.27 2.81 -8.99
N LYS A 22 12.82 1.79 -8.25
CA LYS A 22 13.19 0.38 -8.53
C LYS A 22 12.68 -0.10 -9.89
N GLN A 23 11.47 0.32 -10.28
CA GLN A 23 10.89 -0.01 -11.59
C GLN A 23 11.68 0.59 -12.76
N LYS A 24 12.20 1.82 -12.62
CA LYS A 24 13.04 2.44 -13.66
C LYS A 24 14.40 1.75 -13.81
N ARG A 25 15.03 1.38 -12.68
CA ARG A 25 16.36 0.74 -12.66
C ARG A 25 16.38 -0.60 -13.40
N LEU A 26 15.31 -1.39 -13.28
CA LEU A 26 15.21 -2.69 -13.92
C LEU A 26 15.14 -2.56 -15.46
N LEU A 27 14.48 -1.53 -15.99
CA LEU A 27 14.42 -1.27 -17.44
C LEU A 27 15.83 -0.98 -18.03
N TYR A 28 16.61 -0.14 -17.34
CA TYR A 28 17.95 0.24 -17.79
C TYR A 28 18.92 -0.95 -17.80
N LEU A 29 18.83 -1.85 -16.81
CA LEU A 29 19.68 -3.04 -16.77
C LEU A 29 19.48 -3.93 -18.00
N HIS A 30 18.23 -4.13 -18.44
CA HIS A 30 17.94 -4.93 -19.64
C HIS A 30 18.43 -4.26 -20.93
N PHE A 31 18.24 -2.95 -21.06
CA PHE A 31 18.78 -2.19 -22.18
C PHE A 31 20.31 -2.32 -22.23
N PHE A 32 20.99 -2.21 -21.08
CA PHE A 32 22.44 -2.32 -20.99
C PHE A 32 22.93 -3.73 -21.37
N VAL A 33 22.32 -4.80 -20.84
CA VAL A 33 22.67 -6.19 -21.16
C VAL A 33 22.43 -6.50 -22.64
N PHE A 34 21.35 -5.97 -23.24
CA PHE A 34 21.08 -6.13 -24.66
C PHE A 34 22.14 -5.47 -25.54
N VAL A 35 22.53 -4.23 -25.22
CA VAL A 35 23.59 -3.51 -25.94
C VAL A 35 24.93 -4.22 -25.78
N LEU A 36 25.28 -4.65 -24.56
CA LEU A 36 26.52 -5.38 -24.28
C LEU A 36 26.58 -6.71 -25.07
N GLY A 37 25.46 -7.45 -25.09
CA GLY A 37 25.35 -8.69 -25.85
C GLY A 37 25.46 -8.49 -27.35
N SER A 38 24.79 -7.47 -27.89
CA SER A 38 24.89 -7.13 -29.31
C SER A 38 26.33 -6.83 -29.73
N ILE A 39 27.05 -6.03 -28.93
CA ILE A 39 28.48 -5.73 -29.15
C ILE A 39 29.31 -7.02 -29.05
N PHE A 40 29.04 -7.88 -28.06
CA PHE A 40 29.73 -9.16 -27.90
C PHE A 40 29.60 -10.06 -29.14
N PHE A 41 28.41 -10.18 -29.73
CA PHE A 41 28.22 -10.98 -30.96
C PHE A 41 28.96 -10.41 -32.16
N VAL A 42 28.95 -9.08 -32.33
CA VAL A 42 29.68 -8.43 -33.43
C VAL A 42 31.18 -8.66 -33.31
N VAL A 43 31.73 -8.51 -32.09
CA VAL A 43 33.15 -8.76 -31.81
C VAL A 43 33.49 -10.24 -31.99
N ALA A 44 32.67 -11.15 -31.47
CA ALA A 44 32.87 -12.58 -31.62
C ALA A 44 32.88 -13.01 -33.10
N ASN A 45 32.02 -12.44 -33.95
CA ASN A 45 32.01 -12.72 -35.37
C ASN A 45 33.20 -12.08 -36.12
N LYS A 46 33.53 -10.83 -35.81
CA LYS A 46 34.52 -10.03 -36.55
C LYS A 46 35.97 -10.33 -36.15
N VAL A 47 36.22 -10.69 -34.88
CA VAL A 47 37.57 -10.89 -34.32
C VAL A 47 38.01 -12.35 -34.37
N LEU A 48 37.09 -13.30 -34.16
CA LEU A 48 37.47 -14.72 -34.14
C LEU A 48 37.47 -15.38 -35.53
N ASP A 49 36.89 -14.75 -36.56
CA ASP A 49 36.71 -15.30 -37.93
C ASP A 49 36.36 -16.79 -37.92
N TYR A 50 35.56 -17.19 -36.93
CA TYR A 50 35.37 -18.59 -36.58
C TYR A 50 34.37 -19.16 -37.57
N GLY A 51 34.69 -20.28 -38.22
CA GLY A 51 33.72 -21.00 -39.06
C GLY A 51 33.53 -20.45 -40.48
N ALA A 52 34.62 -20.28 -41.24
CA ALA A 52 34.58 -19.98 -42.68
C ALA A 52 33.71 -20.95 -43.53
N THR A 53 33.34 -22.12 -42.98
CA THR A 53 32.47 -23.12 -43.62
C THR A 53 31.13 -23.35 -42.92
N TYR A 54 30.90 -22.82 -41.71
CA TYR A 54 29.67 -23.06 -40.95
C TYR A 54 29.15 -21.78 -40.28
N ASN A 55 27.93 -21.36 -40.64
CA ASN A 55 27.28 -20.14 -40.18
C ASN A 55 26.76 -20.23 -38.72
N TRP A 56 27.62 -20.59 -37.77
CA TRP A 56 27.25 -20.73 -36.35
C TRP A 56 26.69 -19.43 -35.75
N TYR A 57 27.10 -18.26 -36.27
CA TYR A 57 26.59 -16.96 -35.86
C TYR A 57 25.06 -16.84 -36.02
N LEU A 58 24.46 -17.56 -36.98
CA LEU A 58 23.01 -17.60 -37.17
C LEU A 58 22.32 -18.22 -35.96
N TRP A 59 22.82 -19.35 -35.46
CA TRP A 59 22.30 -19.98 -34.25
C TRP A 59 22.48 -19.11 -33.02
N ALA A 60 23.63 -18.43 -32.93
CA ALA A 60 23.98 -17.54 -31.84
C ALA A 60 23.02 -16.32 -31.79
N ILE A 61 22.78 -15.67 -32.93
CA ILE A 61 21.82 -14.57 -33.07
C ILE A 61 20.38 -15.04 -32.83
N LEU A 62 20.01 -16.23 -33.31
CA LEU A 62 18.66 -16.78 -33.14
C LEU A 62 18.36 -17.09 -31.67
N LEU A 63 19.31 -17.69 -30.95
CA LEU A 63 19.20 -17.90 -29.51
C LEU A 63 19.12 -16.56 -28.75
N TRP A 64 19.95 -15.59 -29.13
CA TRP A 64 19.94 -14.27 -28.48
C TRP A 64 18.64 -13.51 -28.71
N LEU A 65 18.10 -13.55 -29.93
CA LEU A 65 16.79 -12.99 -30.27
C LEU A 65 15.67 -13.65 -29.47
N PHE A 66 15.72 -14.97 -29.30
CA PHE A 66 14.69 -15.70 -28.56
C PHE A 66 14.65 -15.28 -27.08
N ILE A 67 15.81 -15.19 -26.43
CA ILE A 67 15.93 -14.71 -25.04
C ILE A 67 15.39 -13.28 -24.93
N TRP A 68 15.77 -12.41 -25.87
CA TRP A 68 15.30 -11.02 -25.88
C TRP A 68 13.78 -10.91 -26.06
N LEU A 69 13.20 -11.71 -26.96
CA LEU A 69 11.76 -11.69 -27.24
C LEU A 69 10.95 -12.22 -26.05
N TRP A 70 11.37 -13.34 -25.45
CA TRP A 70 10.78 -13.88 -24.22
C TRP A 70 10.79 -12.84 -23.09
N HIS A 71 11.94 -12.19 -22.91
CA HIS A 71 12.13 -11.19 -21.87
C HIS A 71 11.30 -9.93 -22.10
N ALA A 72 11.26 -9.44 -23.34
CA ALA A 72 10.43 -8.32 -23.76
C ALA A 72 8.95 -8.62 -23.52
N MET A 73 8.46 -9.80 -23.90
CA MET A 73 7.07 -10.20 -23.61
C MET A 73 6.81 -10.23 -22.10
N ASN A 74 7.68 -10.85 -21.29
CA ASN A 74 7.49 -10.94 -19.85
C ASN A 74 7.47 -9.56 -19.16
N VAL A 75 8.45 -8.69 -19.45
CA VAL A 75 8.52 -7.36 -18.83
C VAL A 75 7.45 -6.42 -19.38
N PHE A 76 7.13 -6.46 -20.66
CA PHE A 76 6.17 -5.51 -21.24
C PHE A 76 4.72 -5.89 -20.89
N ILE A 77 4.38 -7.18 -20.89
CA ILE A 77 3.01 -7.65 -20.66
C ILE A 77 2.70 -7.67 -19.15
N LEU A 78 3.58 -8.23 -18.31
CA LEU A 78 3.28 -8.34 -16.87
C LEU A 78 3.49 -7.02 -16.12
N HIS A 79 4.48 -6.21 -16.51
CA HIS A 79 4.86 -5.04 -15.73
C HIS A 79 4.04 -3.77 -16.09
N ARG A 80 3.55 -3.65 -17.33
CA ARG A 80 2.72 -2.51 -17.78
C ARG A 80 1.24 -2.69 -17.45
N PHE A 81 0.72 -3.92 -17.52
CA PHE A 81 -0.72 -4.18 -17.52
C PHE A 81 -1.25 -4.61 -16.14
N LEU A 82 -0.54 -5.47 -15.41
CA LEU A 82 -1.02 -5.97 -14.11
C LEU A 82 -0.70 -5.06 -12.93
N GLY A 83 0.44 -4.36 -12.97
CA GLY A 83 0.96 -3.69 -11.77
C GLY A 83 0.16 -2.46 -11.33
N LYS A 84 -0.44 -1.71 -12.26
CA LYS A 84 -0.98 -0.38 -11.94
C LYS A 84 -2.48 -0.41 -11.65
N GLU A 85 -3.28 -0.96 -12.55
CA GLU A 85 -4.73 -0.97 -12.39
C GLU A 85 -5.21 -1.90 -11.25
N TRP A 86 -4.54 -3.04 -11.07
CA TRP A 86 -4.84 -3.94 -9.95
C TRP A 86 -4.47 -3.33 -8.59
N GLN A 87 -3.34 -2.62 -8.52
CA GLN A 87 -2.92 -1.93 -7.29
C GLN A 87 -3.85 -0.79 -6.90
N GLU A 88 -4.35 -0.03 -7.88
CA GLU A 88 -5.32 1.03 -7.66
C GLU A 88 -6.65 0.43 -7.17
N LYS A 89 -7.15 -0.64 -7.80
CA LYS A 89 -8.36 -1.35 -7.33
C LYS A 89 -8.25 -1.90 -5.91
N GLN A 90 -7.13 -2.54 -5.55
CA GLN A 90 -6.94 -3.06 -4.20
C GLN A 90 -6.85 -1.96 -3.15
N ARG A 91 -6.24 -0.81 -3.49
CA ARG A 91 -6.14 0.33 -2.59
C ARG A 91 -7.51 0.93 -2.29
N GLU A 92 -8.33 1.13 -3.32
CA GLU A 92 -9.69 1.66 -3.17
C GLU A 92 -10.55 0.74 -2.29
N GLN A 93 -10.44 -0.58 -2.47
CA GLN A 93 -11.13 -1.55 -1.62
C GLN A 93 -10.68 -1.48 -0.16
N LEU A 94 -9.37 -1.34 0.09
CA LEU A 94 -8.83 -1.23 1.45
C LEU A 94 -9.30 0.06 2.14
N ILE A 95 -9.24 1.19 1.44
CA ILE A 95 -9.68 2.50 1.96
C ILE A 95 -11.18 2.46 2.26
N ALA A 96 -11.99 1.90 1.35
CA ALA A 96 -13.43 1.77 1.55
C ALA A 96 -13.77 0.87 2.76
N ALA A 97 -13.01 -0.21 2.99
CA ALA A 97 -13.18 -1.07 4.15
C ALA A 97 -12.78 -0.36 5.46
N GLN A 98 -11.72 0.45 5.43
CA GLN A 98 -11.30 1.26 6.57
C GLN A 98 -12.33 2.36 6.90
N GLN A 99 -12.85 3.08 5.91
CA GLN A 99 -13.89 4.09 6.10
C GLN A 99 -15.17 3.52 6.72
N LYS A 100 -15.62 2.34 6.27
CA LYS A 100 -16.78 1.66 6.89
C LYS A 100 -16.55 1.31 8.35
N LYS A 101 -15.34 0.92 8.73
CA LYS A 101 -15.00 0.64 10.13
C LYS A 101 -15.01 1.90 10.99
N LEU A 102 -14.47 3.02 10.49
CA LEU A 102 -14.50 4.31 11.18
C LEU A 102 -15.94 4.75 11.48
N ILE A 103 -16.81 4.77 10.46
CA ILE A 103 -18.22 5.16 10.60
C ILE A 103 -18.93 4.27 11.64
N LYS A 104 -18.67 2.96 11.65
CA LYS A 104 -19.27 2.04 12.62
C LYS A 104 -18.78 2.29 14.05
N MET A 105 -17.50 2.59 14.22
CA MET A 105 -16.93 2.90 15.53
C MET A 105 -17.47 4.24 16.06
N GLU A 106 -17.56 5.26 15.21
CA GLU A 106 -18.15 6.56 15.56
C GLU A 106 -19.61 6.41 16.02
N ALA A 107 -20.42 5.66 15.28
CA ALA A 107 -21.81 5.40 15.65
C ALA A 107 -21.96 4.60 16.96
N ALA A 108 -21.05 3.65 17.23
CA ALA A 108 -21.05 2.90 18.49
C ALA A 108 -20.67 3.80 19.68
N VAL A 109 -19.64 4.64 19.52
CA VAL A 109 -19.20 5.60 20.54
C VAL A 109 -20.29 6.63 20.85
N GLU A 110 -20.98 7.19 19.85
CA GLU A 110 -22.10 8.11 20.09
C GLU A 110 -23.24 7.44 20.87
N LYS A 111 -23.57 6.19 20.55
CA LYS A 111 -24.61 5.44 21.25
C LYS A 111 -24.22 5.18 22.71
N GLU A 112 -22.99 4.76 22.96
CA GLU A 112 -22.48 4.54 24.33
C GLU A 112 -22.47 5.85 25.13
N LEU A 113 -22.04 6.96 24.53
CA LEU A 113 -22.08 8.28 25.15
C LEU A 113 -23.51 8.75 25.46
N ALA A 114 -24.47 8.50 24.56
CA ALA A 114 -25.87 8.82 24.79
C ALA A 114 -26.45 8.02 25.96
N THR A 115 -26.17 6.71 26.03
CA THR A 115 -26.62 5.86 27.14
C THR A 115 -26.01 6.27 28.48
N GLN A 116 -24.71 6.61 28.51
CA GLN A 116 -24.06 7.07 29.73
C GLN A 116 -24.60 8.42 30.20
N LYS A 117 -24.89 9.35 29.28
CA LYS A 117 -25.53 10.63 29.62
C LYS A 117 -26.93 10.44 30.19
N GLU A 118 -27.69 9.49 29.66
CA GLU A 118 -29.03 9.20 30.17
C GLU A 118 -28.98 8.54 31.57
N GLN A 119 -28.07 7.59 31.78
CA GLN A 119 -27.84 6.97 33.09
C GLN A 119 -27.41 8.00 34.13
N ALA A 120 -26.42 8.84 33.82
CA ALA A 120 -25.95 9.90 34.71
C ALA A 120 -27.07 10.89 35.07
N LYS A 121 -27.95 11.25 34.12
CA LYS A 121 -29.12 12.11 34.41
C LYS A 121 -30.14 11.42 35.33
N ARG A 122 -30.36 10.12 35.17
CA ARG A 122 -31.29 9.35 36.01
C ARG A 122 -30.77 9.18 37.43
N GLU A 123 -29.46 8.93 37.58
CA GLU A 123 -28.80 8.86 38.89
C GLU A 123 -28.86 10.21 39.63
N LEU A 124 -28.55 11.32 38.93
CA LEU A 124 -28.67 12.67 39.51
C LEU A 124 -30.12 13.01 39.92
N ALA A 125 -31.11 12.64 39.10
CA ALA A 125 -32.52 12.86 39.42
C ALA A 125 -33.01 12.00 40.59
N ALA A 126 -32.52 10.75 40.72
CA ALA A 126 -32.80 9.90 41.87
C ALA A 126 -32.17 10.44 43.15
N GLU A 127 -30.91 10.92 43.08
CA GLU A 127 -30.22 11.54 44.21
C GLU A 127 -30.92 12.84 44.65
N GLN A 128 -31.46 13.63 43.71
CA GLN A 128 -32.25 14.82 44.03
C GLN A 128 -33.61 14.48 44.67
N ALA A 129 -34.31 13.47 44.16
CA ALA A 129 -35.56 13.01 44.77
C ALA A 129 -35.37 12.43 46.19
N GLU A 130 -34.23 11.78 46.45
CA GLU A 130 -33.86 11.28 47.77
C GLU A 130 -33.56 12.43 48.74
N LYS A 131 -32.79 13.44 48.30
CA LYS A 131 -32.50 14.65 49.10
C LYS A 131 -33.75 15.49 49.40
N ASP A 132 -34.66 15.62 48.44
CA ASP A 132 -35.94 16.32 48.63
C ASP A 132 -36.82 15.58 49.65
N ASN A 133 -36.88 14.24 49.61
CA ASN A 133 -37.64 13.43 50.56
C ASN A 133 -37.07 13.52 51.99
N GLU A 134 -35.75 13.53 52.13
CA GLU A 134 -35.07 13.67 53.43
C GLU A 134 -35.30 15.07 54.06
N GLN A 135 -35.40 16.13 53.25
CA GLN A 135 -35.78 17.48 53.70
C GLN A 135 -37.27 17.59 54.08
N THR A 136 -38.18 16.85 53.43
CA THR A 136 -39.61 16.89 53.79
C THR A 136 -39.94 16.18 55.11
N ASN A 137 -39.24 15.09 55.44
CA ASN A 137 -39.46 14.33 56.67
C ASN A 137 -38.87 15.01 57.92
N THR A 138 -37.78 15.76 57.79
CA THR A 138 -37.14 16.48 58.90
C THR A 138 -37.87 17.78 59.30
N SER A 139 -38.72 18.33 58.41
CA SER A 139 -39.54 19.52 58.70
C SER A 139 -40.86 19.17 59.42
N SER A 140 -41.34 17.92 59.32
CA SER A 140 -42.64 17.49 59.91
C SER A 140 -42.56 16.97 61.35
N THR A 141 -41.37 16.82 61.93
CA THR A 141 -41.16 16.29 63.30
C THR A 141 -40.98 17.37 64.38
N ASN A 142 -41.04 18.65 64.03
CA ASN A 142 -41.02 19.76 64.98
C ASN A 142 -42.35 20.53 64.97
N PHE A 143 -43.42 19.91 65.47
CA PHE A 143 -44.63 20.60 65.93
C PHE A 143 -45.29 19.82 67.06
#